data_AF-A0A662MPX0-F1
#
_entry.id   AF-A0A662MPX0-F1
#
_cell.length_a   1.000
_cell.length_b   1.000
_cell.length_c   1.000
_cell.angle_alpha   90.00
_cell.angle_beta   90.00
_cell.angle_gamma   90.00
#
_symmetry.space_group_name_H-M   'P 1'
#
loop_
_entity.id
_entity.type
_entity.pdbx_description
1 polymer ?
#
loop_
_entity_poly.entity_id
_entity_poly.type
_entity_poly.pdbx_seq_one_letter_code
_entity_poly.pdbx_strand_id
1 'polypeptide(L)'
;MDEKRKLLKVIENRYSSKHFVAEHTTDELTAVCPTTSLPDFYSIRIVYEPDKYLIELKSLKFYFNSFRNEGIYHEELINKV
;
A
#
# COMPACT_ATOMS: atom_id res chain seq x y z
N MET A 1 -10.92 1.10 -13.01
CA MET A 1 -9.91 1.71 -12.12
C MET A 1 -10.30 1.33 -10.70
N ASP A 2 -9.41 0.73 -9.92
CA ASP A 2 -9.72 0.26 -8.56
C ASP A 2 -10.14 1.47 -7.70
N GLU A 3 -11.38 1.48 -7.20
CA GLU A 3 -11.96 2.57 -6.40
C GLU A 3 -11.11 2.87 -5.16
N LYS A 4 -10.42 1.88 -4.61
CA LYS A 4 -9.59 2.02 -3.41
C LYS A 4 -8.39 2.92 -3.65
N ARG A 5 -7.83 2.96 -4.88
CA ARG A 5 -6.70 3.83 -5.22
C ARG A 5 -7.03 5.31 -5.05
N LYS A 6 -8.30 5.70 -5.09
CA LYS A 6 -8.74 7.08 -4.82
C LYS A 6 -8.49 7.52 -3.37
N LEU A 7 -8.25 6.57 -2.45
CA LEU A 7 -7.87 6.88 -1.08
C LEU A 7 -6.44 7.43 -1.00
N LEU A 8 -5.56 7.01 -1.93
CA LEU A 8 -4.16 7.39 -1.93
C LEU A 8 -3.99 8.88 -2.24
N LYS A 9 -3.14 9.52 -1.44
CA LYS A 9 -2.73 10.89 -1.61
C LYS A 9 -1.23 10.94 -1.77
N VAL A 10 -0.78 12.00 -2.41
CA VAL A 10 0.63 12.31 -2.56
C VAL A 10 0.95 13.66 -1.94
N ILE A 11 2.21 13.81 -1.53
CA ILE A 11 2.79 15.08 -1.14
C ILE A 11 3.92 15.44 -2.10
N GLU A 12 4.21 16.74 -2.26
CA GLU A 12 5.31 17.19 -3.11
C GLU A 12 6.67 16.71 -2.58
N ASN A 13 7.50 16.18 -3.48
CA ASN A 13 8.88 15.87 -3.18
C ASN A 13 9.73 17.14 -3.19
N ARG A 14 10.00 17.69 -2.00
CA ARG A 14 10.86 18.87 -1.81
C ARG A 14 12.33 18.63 -2.18
N TYR A 15 12.73 17.38 -2.37
CA TYR A 15 14.08 16.98 -2.77
C TYR A 15 14.09 16.31 -4.14
N SER A 16 13.15 16.66 -5.03
CA SER A 16 13.03 16.09 -6.39
C SER A 16 14.24 16.29 -7.29
N SER A 17 15.18 17.17 -6.93
CA SER A 17 16.47 17.31 -7.61
C SER A 17 17.52 16.28 -7.17
N LYS A 18 17.23 15.45 -6.17
CA LYS A 18 18.13 14.42 -5.63
C LYS A 18 17.56 13.04 -5.92
N HIS A 19 18.44 12.13 -6.30
CA HIS A 19 18.14 10.70 -6.35
C HIS A 19 18.26 10.12 -4.94
N PHE A 20 17.18 9.53 -4.43
CA PHE A 20 17.18 8.81 -3.17
C PHE A 20 16.13 7.68 -3.21
N VAL A 21 16.37 6.64 -2.42
CA VAL A 21 15.41 5.55 -2.24
C VAL A 21 14.59 5.82 -1.00
N ALA A 22 13.27 5.82 -1.15
CA ALA A 22 12.32 5.82 -0.06
C ALA A 22 11.91 4.38 0.27
N GLU A 23 12.09 3.98 1.52
CA GLU A 23 11.66 2.68 2.03
C GLU A 23 10.63 2.88 3.14
N HIS A 24 9.52 2.14 3.06
CA HIS A 24 8.53 2.05 4.12
C HIS A 24 8.14 0.59 4.35
N THR A 25 8.28 0.14 5.60
CA THR A 25 7.87 -1.19 6.04
C THR A 25 6.75 -1.04 7.08
N THR A 26 5.68 -1.82 6.93
CA THR A 26 4.53 -1.79 7.84
C THR A 26 3.80 -3.13 7.85
N ASP A 27 3.13 -3.42 8.97
CA ASP A 27 2.30 -4.62 9.17
C ASP A 27 0.79 -4.28 9.13
N GLU A 28 0.45 -3.11 8.58
CA GLU A 28 -0.92 -2.59 8.54
C GLU A 28 -1.77 -3.19 7.40
N LEU A 29 -1.19 -4.07 6.57
CA LEU A 29 -1.91 -4.76 5.50
C LEU A 29 -2.48 -6.09 6.01
N THR A 30 -3.81 -6.22 5.89
CA THR A 30 -4.55 -7.44 6.23
C THR A 30 -5.67 -7.64 5.22
N ALA A 31 -6.01 -8.90 4.98
CA ALA A 31 -7.09 -9.32 4.10
C ALA A 31 -7.71 -10.63 4.58
N VAL A 32 -8.79 -11.10 3.96
CA VAL A 32 -9.41 -12.38 4.28
C VAL A 32 -8.96 -13.43 3.27
N CYS A 33 -8.51 -14.58 3.74
CA CYS A 33 -8.18 -15.71 2.88
C CYS A 33 -9.47 -16.26 2.22
N PRO A 34 -9.57 -16.30 0.88
CA PRO A 34 -10.78 -16.81 0.20
C PRO A 34 -11.13 -18.26 0.55
N THR A 35 -10.14 -19.07 0.92
CA THR A 35 -10.32 -20.51 1.17
C THR A 35 -10.77 -20.79 2.61
N THR A 36 -10.12 -20.16 3.59
CA THR A 36 -10.35 -20.46 5.01
C THR A 36 -11.28 -19.47 5.69
N SER A 37 -11.56 -18.31 5.06
CA SER A 37 -12.28 -17.18 5.66
C SER A 37 -11.62 -16.62 6.93
N LEU A 38 -10.36 -16.97 7.20
CA LEU A 38 -9.57 -16.42 8.29
C LEU A 38 -8.84 -15.15 7.81
N PRO A 39 -8.52 -14.22 8.74
CA PRO A 39 -7.71 -13.05 8.41
C PRO A 39 -6.25 -13.45 8.20
N ASP A 40 -5.67 -12.95 7.11
CA ASP A 40 -4.24 -12.97 6.84
C ASP A 40 -3.60 -11.64 7.27
N PHE A 41 -2.36 -11.72 7.73
CA PHE A 41 -1.56 -10.58 8.17
C PHE A 41 -0.26 -10.53 7.37
N TYR A 42 0.07 -9.36 6.85
CA TYR A 42 1.19 -9.18 5.94
C TYR A 42 2.15 -8.12 6.47
N SER A 43 3.44 -8.41 6.40
CA SER A 43 4.49 -7.38 6.47
C SER A 43 4.83 -6.96 5.05
N ILE A 44 4.57 -5.71 4.70
CA ILE A 44 4.83 -5.17 3.37
C ILE A 44 5.98 -4.18 3.42
N ARG A 45 6.91 -4.32 2.47
CA ARG A 45 8.03 -3.41 2.25
C ARG A 45 7.87 -2.73 0.90
N ILE A 46 7.59 -1.43 0.93
CA ILE A 46 7.51 -0.58 -0.27
C ILE A 46 8.85 0.12 -0.44
N VAL A 47 9.50 -0.12 -1.58
CA VAL A 47 10.78 0.50 -1.95
C VAL A 47 10.59 1.18 -3.30
N TYR A 48 10.83 2.49 -3.35
CA TYR A 48 10.69 3.26 -4.59
C TYR A 48 11.63 4.46 -4.61
N GLU A 49 11.94 4.91 -5.81
CA GLU A 49 12.62 6.19 -6.04
C GLU A 49 11.57 7.23 -6.45
N PRO A 50 11.28 8.22 -5.60
CA PRO A 50 10.28 9.24 -5.89
C PRO A 50 10.79 10.27 -6.90
N ASP A 51 9.96 10.60 -7.90
CA ASP A 51 10.16 11.77 -8.77
C ASP A 51 9.53 13.02 -8.12
N LYS A 52 8.44 13.56 -8.68
CA LYS A 52 7.79 14.79 -8.19
C LYS A 52 7.03 14.63 -6.88
N TYR A 53 6.67 13.39 -6.53
CA TYR A 53 5.71 13.10 -5.47
C TYR A 53 6.17 11.95 -4.58
N LEU A 54 5.80 12.04 -3.31
CA LEU A 54 5.93 11.00 -2.30
C LEU A 54 4.54 10.52 -1.90
N ILE A 55 4.40 9.23 -1.59
CA ILE A 55 3.14 8.70 -1.07
C ILE A 55 2.89 9.20 0.36
N GLU A 56 1.66 9.63 0.65
CA GLU A 56 1.28 10.13 1.96
C GLU A 56 0.88 8.96 2.88
N LEU A 57 1.63 8.75 3.98
CA LEU A 57 1.52 7.52 4.78
C LEU A 57 0.16 7.33 5.46
N LYS A 58 -0.58 8.39 5.84
CA LYS A 58 -1.93 8.26 6.38
C LYS A 58 -2.90 7.72 5.33
N SER A 59 -2.82 8.22 4.10
CA SER A 59 -3.62 7.73 2.98
C SER A 59 -3.28 6.29 2.60
N LEU A 60 -1.99 5.93 2.67
CA LEU A 60 -1.51 4.57 2.45
C LEU A 60 -2.09 3.60 3.50
N LYS A 61 -2.11 4.01 4.77
CA LYS A 61 -2.77 3.26 5.84
C LYS A 61 -4.26 3.05 5.58
N PHE A 62 -4.98 4.06 5.10
CA PHE A 62 -6.40 3.89 4.74
C PHE A 62 -6.59 2.97 3.55
N TYR A 63 -5.70 3.06 2.55
CA TYR A 63 -5.68 2.14 1.42
C TYR A 63 -5.47 0.68 1.87
N PHE A 64 -4.49 0.41 2.73
CA PHE A 64 -4.28 -0.93 3.29
C PHE A 64 -5.46 -1.44 4.11
N ASN A 65 -6.01 -0.61 5.00
CA ASN A 65 -7.18 -0.98 5.79
C ASN A 65 -8.42 -1.27 4.93
N SER A 66 -8.49 -0.74 3.71
CA SER A 66 -9.60 -1.02 2.81
C SER A 66 -9.67 -2.50 2.39
N PHE A 67 -8.55 -3.25 2.46
CA PHE A 67 -8.49 -4.68 2.13
C PHE A 67 -8.88 -5.61 3.29
N ARG A 68 -9.03 -5.08 4.52
CA ARG A 68 -9.22 -5.87 5.75
C ARG A 68 -10.30 -6.93 5.71
N ASN A 69 -11.41 -6.62 5.04
CA ASN A 69 -12.57 -7.52 4.93
C ASN A 69 -12.75 -8.08 3.51
N GLU A 70 -11.76 -7.89 2.62
CA GLU A 70 -11.81 -8.39 1.26
C GLU A 70 -11.25 -9.80 1.19
N GLY A 71 -12.02 -10.72 0.60
CA GLY A 71 -11.56 -12.05 0.24
C GLY A 71 -10.66 -11.98 -0.99
N ILE A 72 -9.34 -12.06 -0.81
CA ILE A 72 -8.38 -11.93 -1.91
C ILE A 72 -7.16 -12.83 -1.70
N TYR A 73 -6.70 -13.48 -2.77
CA TYR A 73 -5.46 -14.26 -2.73
C TYR A 73 -4.24 -13.34 -2.57
N HIS A 74 -3.23 -13.80 -1.85
CA HIS A 74 -2.01 -13.03 -1.59
C HIS A 74 -1.37 -12.51 -2.89
N GLU A 75 -1.31 -13.36 -3.91
CA GLU A 75 -0.72 -13.07 -5.21
C GLU A 75 -1.48 -11.97 -5.96
N GLU A 76 -2.80 -11.91 -5.79
CA GLU A 76 -3.62 -10.84 -6.38
C GLU A 76 -3.46 -9.55 -5.58
N LEU A 77 -3.46 -9.65 -4.25
CA LEU A 77 -3.31 -8.51 -3.33
C LEU A 77 -2.02 -7.74 -3.61
N ILE A 78 -0.88 -8.44 -3.73
CA ILE A 78 0.42 -7.79 -3.95
C ILE A 78 0.54 -7.14 -5.33
N ASN A 79 -0.22 -7.60 -6.34
CA ASN A 79 -0.24 -6.96 -7.66
C ASN A 79 -1.17 -5.73 -7.71
N LYS A 80 -2.15 -5.62 -6.80
CA LYS A 80 -3.02 -4.45 -6.71
C LYS A 80 -2.36 -3.27 -6.02
N VAL A 81 -1.61 -3.57 -4.95
CA VAL A 81 -0.86 -2.62 -4.11
C VAL A 81 0.31 -2.02 -4.87
#